data_AF-A0A6D2KTP5-F1
#
_entry.id   AF-A0A6D2KTP5-F1
#
_cell.length_a   1.000
_cell.length_b   1.000
_cell.length_c   1.000
_cell.angle_alpha   90.00
_cell.angle_beta   90.00
_cell.angle_gamma   90.00
#
_symmetry.space_group_name_H-M   'P 1'
#
loop_
_entity.id
_entity.type
_entity.pdbx_description
1 polymer ?
#
loop_
_entity_poly.entity_id
_entity_poly.type
_entity_poly.pdbx_seq_one_letter_code
_entity_poly.pdbx_strand_id
1 'polypeptide(L)'
;MDPHAVAYDLDPQIFASVVDPPIVDKISEEPDSKRQKLDDEEERPEDSSTSSDDSMAYDSDDVRMYDEEFKKHGAYDFDCSRVGRIVGFRPVIFEDSDFADEPETDGELINRLSKTALDKYNTDKGNNLEFVKAVKSNWSIGGGHIFSITFEAKDASQSEPIPFHAQVGYFPWRTTVYDVKPKP
;
A
#
# COMPACT_ATOMS: atom_id res chain seq x y z
N MET A 1 -33.15 11.29 9.54
CA MET A 1 -31.70 11.52 9.40
C MET A 1 -31.14 10.26 8.79
N ASP A 2 -30.73 10.38 7.54
CA ASP A 2 -30.28 9.29 6.69
C ASP A 2 -28.74 9.24 6.75
N PRO A 3 -28.10 8.14 7.18
CA PRO A 3 -26.64 8.06 7.28
C PRO A 3 -26.07 7.45 5.99
N HIS A 4 -26.09 8.22 4.90
CA HIS A 4 -25.46 7.80 3.66
C HIS A 4 -23.94 7.99 3.71
N ALA A 5 -23.26 6.85 3.80
CA ALA A 5 -22.05 6.49 3.06
C ALA A 5 -21.01 7.61 2.83
N VAL A 6 -19.99 7.64 3.69
CA VAL A 6 -18.65 8.04 3.26
C VAL A 6 -18.08 6.91 2.40
N ALA A 7 -18.42 6.92 1.13
CA ALA A 7 -17.63 6.22 0.13
C ALA A 7 -16.26 6.91 0.10
N TYR A 8 -15.21 6.17 0.44
CA TYR A 8 -13.85 6.59 0.13
C TYR A 8 -13.73 6.54 -1.39
N ASP A 9 -13.99 7.68 -2.03
CA ASP A 9 -13.71 7.88 -3.45
C ASP A 9 -12.17 7.96 -3.56
N LEU A 10 -11.54 6.80 -3.72
CA LEU A 10 -10.12 6.68 -3.99
C LEU A 10 -9.90 7.20 -5.41
N ASP A 11 -9.34 8.40 -5.52
CA ASP A 11 -8.97 9.01 -6.80
C ASP A 11 -8.02 8.08 -7.58
N PRO A 12 -8.44 7.57 -8.76
CA PRO A 12 -7.60 6.71 -9.59
C PRO A 12 -6.29 7.38 -10.05
N GLN A 13 -6.17 8.71 -9.95
CA GLN A 13 -4.98 9.44 -10.40
C GLN A 13 -3.79 9.38 -9.46
N ILE A 14 -3.93 8.87 -8.23
CA ILE A 14 -2.79 8.77 -7.29
C ILE A 14 -1.69 7.81 -7.80
N PHE A 15 -2.01 6.88 -8.70
CA PHE A 15 -1.05 5.92 -9.25
C PHE A 15 -0.32 6.36 -10.53
N ALA A 16 -0.65 7.53 -11.11
CA ALA A 16 -0.15 7.92 -12.44
C ALA A 16 1.13 8.79 -12.47
N SER A 17 1.81 9.03 -11.35
CA SER A 17 2.91 10.01 -11.30
C SER A 17 4.34 9.45 -11.22
N VAL A 18 4.55 8.13 -11.36
CA VAL A 18 5.90 7.56 -11.53
C VAL A 18 6.20 7.41 -13.01
N VAL A 19 6.55 8.53 -13.65
CA VAL A 19 7.28 8.54 -14.92
C VAL A 19 8.57 9.31 -14.67
N ASP A 20 9.70 8.61 -14.83
CA ASP A 20 11.05 9.15 -14.69
C ASP A 20 11.24 10.41 -15.57
N PRO A 21 11.99 11.43 -15.11
CA PRO A 21 12.30 12.58 -15.93
C PRO A 21 13.29 12.20 -17.05
N PRO A 22 13.13 12.73 -18.28
CA PRO A 22 14.09 12.47 -19.35
C PRO A 22 15.43 13.16 -19.06
N ILE A 23 16.50 12.42 -19.31
CA ILE A 23 17.89 12.88 -19.29
C ILE A 23 18.04 14.06 -20.28
N VAL A 24 18.42 15.22 -19.75
CA VAL A 24 18.75 16.42 -20.53
C VAL A 24 20.20 16.32 -20.98
N ASP A 25 20.43 15.97 -22.25
CA ASP A 25 21.70 16.26 -22.91
C ASP A 25 21.60 17.59 -23.66
N LYS A 26 22.33 18.58 -23.12
CA LYS A 26 22.58 19.87 -23.76
C LYS A 26 23.59 19.68 -24.90
N ILE A 27 23.18 19.92 -26.13
CA ILE A 27 24.10 20.35 -27.20
C ILE A 27 23.44 21.52 -27.93
N SER A 28 24.07 22.68 -27.80
CA SER A 28 23.79 23.91 -28.54
C SER A 28 24.51 23.89 -29.89
N GLU A 29 23.81 24.37 -30.92
CA GLU A 29 24.24 25.30 -32.00
C GLU A 29 23.57 24.95 -33.34
N GLU A 30 23.07 26.00 -33.99
CA GLU A 30 22.25 25.99 -35.20
C GLU A 30 23.10 26.31 -36.47
N PRO A 31 22.54 26.40 -37.70
CA PRO A 31 22.79 25.45 -38.79
C PRO A 31 23.66 26.05 -39.92
N ASP A 32 24.17 25.19 -40.83
CA ASP A 32 24.63 25.68 -42.13
C ASP A 32 24.35 24.71 -43.29
N SER A 33 24.00 25.32 -44.42
CA SER A 33 23.30 24.73 -45.55
C SER A 33 24.21 23.99 -46.53
N LYS A 34 23.73 22.88 -47.14
CA LYS A 34 23.79 22.64 -48.60
C LYS A 34 23.08 21.35 -49.03
N ARG A 35 22.32 21.49 -50.12
CA ARG A 35 21.50 20.53 -50.87
C ARG A 35 22.28 19.31 -51.37
N GLN A 36 21.62 18.14 -51.41
CA GLN A 36 21.46 17.34 -52.63
C GLN A 36 20.31 16.32 -52.46
N LYS A 37 19.63 16.06 -53.58
CA LYS A 37 18.34 15.38 -53.75
C LYS A 37 18.60 14.02 -54.41
N LEU A 38 18.03 12.93 -53.89
CA LEU A 38 17.72 11.75 -54.68
C LEU A 38 16.57 10.98 -54.00
N ASP A 39 15.51 10.77 -54.77
CA ASP A 39 14.35 9.95 -54.47
C ASP A 39 14.76 8.46 -54.41
N ASP A 40 14.14 7.67 -53.54
CA ASP A 40 13.81 6.27 -53.85
C ASP A 40 12.77 5.71 -52.87
N GLU A 41 11.93 4.84 -53.43
CA GLU A 41 10.57 4.52 -53.03
C GLU A 41 10.44 3.50 -51.88
N GLU A 42 9.26 3.59 -51.28
CA GLU A 42 8.55 2.67 -50.40
C GLU A 42 8.74 1.17 -50.67
N GLU A 43 9.21 0.42 -49.66
CA GLU A 43 8.70 -0.94 -49.37
C GLU A 43 8.66 -1.18 -47.85
N ARG A 44 7.44 -1.30 -47.31
CA ARG A 44 7.15 -1.74 -45.94
C ARG A 44 7.33 -3.26 -45.84
N PRO A 45 8.16 -3.79 -44.92
CA PRO A 45 7.97 -5.16 -44.49
C PRO A 45 6.80 -5.19 -43.49
N GLU A 46 5.64 -5.62 -43.97
CA GLU A 46 4.50 -5.99 -43.13
C GLU A 46 4.74 -7.36 -42.49
N ASP A 47 4.14 -7.55 -41.31
CA ASP A 47 4.11 -8.77 -40.50
C ASP A 47 5.38 -9.16 -39.73
N SER A 48 5.77 -8.31 -38.79
CA SER A 48 6.13 -8.82 -37.48
C SER A 48 4.93 -8.60 -36.57
N SER A 49 4.09 -9.63 -36.43
CA SER A 49 3.17 -9.74 -35.30
C SER A 49 4.04 -9.77 -34.04
N THR A 50 4.40 -8.58 -33.56
CA THR A 50 4.86 -8.41 -32.20
C THR A 50 3.64 -8.81 -31.37
N SER A 51 3.66 -10.05 -30.86
CA SER A 51 2.78 -10.49 -29.80
C SER A 51 3.17 -9.65 -28.59
N SER A 52 2.70 -8.39 -28.59
CA SER A 52 2.69 -7.50 -27.45
C SER A 52 1.64 -8.05 -26.49
N ASP A 53 1.87 -9.24 -25.97
CA ASP A 53 1.27 -9.65 -24.70
C ASP A 53 2.03 -8.92 -23.58
N ASP A 54 1.96 -7.60 -23.66
CA ASP A 54 2.27 -6.69 -22.58
C ASP A 54 0.94 -6.31 -21.94
N SER A 55 0.17 -7.33 -21.53
CA SER A 55 -1.08 -7.13 -20.82
C SER A 55 -0.79 -6.90 -19.33
N MET A 56 0.09 -5.96 -18.98
CA MET A 56 0.24 -5.52 -17.58
C MET A 56 -1.03 -4.83 -17.03
N ALA A 57 -2.04 -4.64 -17.88
CA ALA A 57 -3.35 -4.14 -17.50
C ALA A 57 -4.13 -5.20 -16.70
N TYR A 58 -4.74 -4.76 -15.59
CA TYR A 58 -5.76 -5.51 -14.88
C TYR A 58 -7.10 -5.45 -15.64
N ASP A 59 -7.93 -6.48 -15.51
CA ASP A 59 -9.24 -6.55 -16.15
C ASP A 59 -10.41 -6.28 -15.18
N SER A 60 -11.64 -6.40 -15.66
CA SER A 60 -12.83 -6.17 -14.83
C SER A 60 -13.02 -7.25 -13.75
N ASP A 61 -12.49 -8.45 -13.95
CA ASP A 61 -12.57 -9.53 -12.98
C ASP A 61 -11.56 -9.29 -11.84
N ASP A 62 -10.36 -8.78 -12.15
CA ASP A 62 -9.39 -8.34 -11.14
C ASP A 62 -9.99 -7.30 -10.18
N VAL A 63 -10.67 -6.28 -10.73
CA VAL A 63 -11.35 -5.23 -9.95
C VAL A 63 -12.45 -5.84 -9.09
N ARG A 64 -13.29 -6.69 -9.68
CA ARG A 64 -14.40 -7.34 -8.96
C ARG A 64 -13.89 -8.21 -7.81
N MET A 65 -12.86 -9.02 -8.03
CA MET A 65 -12.26 -9.86 -6.98
C MET A 65 -11.67 -9.01 -5.85
N TYR A 66 -10.96 -7.93 -6.20
CA TYR A 66 -10.43 -6.98 -5.22
C TYR A 66 -11.53 -6.35 -4.36
N ASP A 67 -12.57 -5.80 -4.99
CA ASP A 67 -13.67 -5.13 -4.31
C ASP A 67 -14.47 -6.09 -3.42
N GLU A 68 -14.74 -7.31 -3.89
CA GLU A 68 -15.41 -8.35 -3.11
C GLU A 68 -14.58 -8.71 -1.86
N GLU A 69 -13.28 -8.89 -2.01
CA GLU A 69 -12.39 -9.23 -0.90
C GLU A 69 -12.27 -8.08 0.10
N PHE A 70 -12.03 -6.86 -0.37
CA PHE A 70 -11.92 -5.67 0.46
C PHE A 70 -13.24 -5.37 1.19
N LYS A 71 -14.39 -5.50 0.53
CA LYS A 71 -15.70 -5.30 1.16
C LYS A 71 -15.96 -6.30 2.27
N LYS A 72 -15.50 -7.55 2.10
CA LYS A 72 -15.75 -8.63 3.05
C LYS A 72 -14.82 -8.57 4.26
N HIS A 73 -13.53 -8.31 4.04
CA HIS A 73 -12.49 -8.47 5.06
C HIS A 73 -11.80 -7.16 5.44
N GLY A 74 -12.02 -6.09 4.69
CA GLY A 74 -11.35 -4.81 4.88
C GLY A 74 -9.83 -4.92 4.77
N ALA A 75 -9.13 -3.90 5.22
CA ALA A 75 -7.67 -3.84 5.15
C ALA A 75 -6.95 -4.82 6.11
N TYR A 76 -7.56 -5.14 7.26
CA TYR A 76 -6.93 -5.92 8.34
C TYR A 76 -6.88 -7.43 8.07
N ASP A 77 -7.93 -7.95 7.43
CA ASP A 77 -8.11 -9.37 7.18
C ASP A 77 -8.04 -9.69 5.66
N PHE A 78 -7.62 -8.72 4.83
CA PHE A 78 -7.49 -8.88 3.38
C PHE A 78 -6.58 -10.04 2.99
N ASP A 79 -7.07 -10.92 2.10
CA ASP A 79 -6.29 -12.02 1.55
C ASP A 79 -5.85 -11.72 0.11
N CYS A 80 -4.57 -11.35 -0.04
CA CYS A 80 -4.01 -11.03 -1.35
C CYS A 80 -3.90 -12.23 -2.30
N SER A 81 -4.07 -13.47 -1.82
CA SER A 81 -4.10 -14.65 -2.69
C SER A 81 -5.45 -14.87 -3.37
N ARG A 82 -6.49 -14.17 -2.91
CA ARG A 82 -7.87 -14.28 -3.41
C ARG A 82 -8.25 -13.16 -4.38
N VAL A 83 -7.31 -12.29 -4.68
CA VAL A 83 -7.43 -11.24 -5.69
C VAL A 83 -6.56 -11.60 -6.88
N GLY A 84 -6.95 -11.11 -8.07
CA GLY A 84 -6.16 -11.31 -9.27
C GLY A 84 -4.91 -10.42 -9.26
N ARG A 85 -4.76 -9.55 -10.26
CA ARG A 85 -3.53 -8.74 -10.43
C ARG A 85 -3.48 -7.51 -9.53
N ILE A 86 -4.61 -7.03 -9.03
CA ILE A 86 -4.69 -5.83 -8.18
C ILE A 86 -4.44 -6.22 -6.72
N VAL A 87 -3.30 -5.81 -6.17
CA VAL A 87 -2.94 -6.06 -4.76
C VAL A 87 -2.73 -4.73 -4.05
N GLY A 88 -3.75 -4.27 -3.33
CA GLY A 88 -3.69 -3.06 -2.51
C GLY A 88 -3.11 -3.27 -1.10
N PHE A 89 -3.20 -4.50 -0.58
CA PHE A 89 -2.70 -4.87 0.75
C PHE A 89 -1.88 -6.15 0.65
N ARG A 90 -0.73 -6.19 1.34
CA ARG A 90 0.12 -7.37 1.45
C ARG A 90 0.35 -7.71 2.91
N PRO A 91 0.35 -9.01 3.29
CA PRO A 91 0.72 -9.40 4.64
C PRO A 91 2.16 -9.00 4.94
N VAL A 92 2.40 -8.49 6.15
CA VAL A 92 3.74 -8.27 6.68
C VAL A 92 4.25 -9.60 7.22
N ILE A 93 5.43 -10.03 6.77
CA ILE A 93 6.12 -11.20 7.30
C ILE A 93 6.97 -10.73 8.48
N PHE A 94 6.72 -11.25 9.69
CA PHE A 94 7.28 -10.68 10.91
C PHE A 94 8.76 -10.98 11.09
N GLU A 95 9.25 -12.05 10.47
CA GLU A 95 10.63 -12.49 10.52
C GLU A 95 11.54 -11.75 9.55
N ASP A 96 10.97 -11.01 8.60
CA ASP A 96 11.70 -10.22 7.61
C ASP A 96 12.06 -8.83 8.18
N SER A 97 12.72 -8.01 7.37
CA SER A 97 13.12 -6.63 7.70
C SER A 97 12.95 -5.73 6.47
N ASP A 98 11.82 -5.88 5.77
CA ASP A 98 11.52 -5.12 4.57
C ASP A 98 11.14 -3.66 4.89
N PHE A 99 10.64 -3.42 6.11
CA PHE A 99 10.15 -2.12 6.56
C PHE A 99 10.91 -1.57 7.77
N ALA A 100 11.44 -2.45 8.61
CA ALA A 100 12.23 -2.11 9.78
C ALA A 100 13.70 -1.84 9.42
N ASP A 101 14.35 -0.95 10.17
CA ASP A 101 15.79 -0.74 10.05
C ASP A 101 16.54 -1.82 10.86
N GLU A 102 17.49 -2.52 10.24
CA GLU A 102 18.32 -3.51 10.94
C GLU A 102 18.98 -2.88 12.19
N PRO A 103 18.99 -3.60 13.34
CA PRO A 103 18.69 -5.02 13.50
C PRO A 103 17.22 -5.34 13.84
N GLU A 104 16.31 -4.36 13.80
CA GLU A 104 14.89 -4.58 14.10
C GLU A 104 14.24 -5.42 12.99
N THR A 105 13.47 -6.44 13.38
CA THR A 105 12.60 -7.19 12.45
C THR A 105 11.28 -6.45 12.22
N ASP A 106 10.59 -6.74 11.12
CA ASP A 106 9.27 -6.18 10.84
C ASP A 106 8.28 -6.52 11.96
N GLY A 107 8.36 -7.71 12.56
CA GLY A 107 7.56 -8.09 13.72
C GLY A 107 7.81 -7.20 14.95
N GLU A 108 9.07 -6.82 15.20
CA GLU A 108 9.42 -5.89 16.28
C GLU A 108 8.91 -4.47 15.99
N LEU A 109 9.03 -4.00 14.75
CA LEU A 109 8.43 -2.76 14.28
C LEU A 109 6.91 -2.77 14.51
N ILE A 110 6.20 -3.80 14.04
CA ILE A 110 4.74 -3.89 14.20
C ILE A 110 4.34 -3.94 15.69
N ASN A 111 5.10 -4.64 16.55
CA ASN A 111 4.88 -4.61 18.00
C ASN A 111 5.03 -3.20 18.59
N ARG A 112 6.07 -2.45 18.17
CA ARG A 112 6.31 -1.07 18.62
C ARG A 112 5.21 -0.11 18.16
N LEU A 113 4.77 -0.23 16.92
CA LEU A 113 3.65 0.54 16.37
C LEU A 113 2.34 0.21 17.11
N SER A 114 2.10 -1.07 17.42
CA SER A 114 0.92 -1.50 18.18
C SER A 114 0.88 -0.90 19.58
N LYS A 115 2.02 -0.90 20.30
CA LYS A 115 2.15 -0.24 21.60
C LYS A 115 1.82 1.25 21.52
N THR A 116 2.36 1.93 20.51
CA THR A 116 2.09 3.36 20.27
C THR A 116 0.60 3.62 20.03
N ALA A 117 -0.06 2.76 19.25
CA ALA A 117 -1.51 2.84 19.03
C ALA A 117 -2.30 2.60 20.31
N LEU A 118 -1.93 1.60 21.12
CA LEU A 118 -2.58 1.31 22.39
C LEU A 118 -2.39 2.44 23.40
N ASP A 119 -1.20 3.03 23.49
CA ASP A 119 -0.92 4.18 24.36
C ASP A 119 -1.82 5.38 24.02
N LYS A 120 -2.00 5.64 22.72
CA LYS A 120 -2.97 6.64 22.26
C LYS A 120 -4.39 6.30 22.68
N TYR A 121 -4.83 5.05 22.47
CA TYR A 121 -6.17 4.61 22.88
C TYR A 121 -6.39 4.76 24.39
N ASN A 122 -5.42 4.32 25.20
CA ASN A 122 -5.44 4.46 26.65
C ASN A 122 -5.53 5.92 27.08
N THR A 123 -4.73 6.79 26.48
CA THR A 123 -4.75 8.24 26.75
C THR A 123 -6.10 8.86 26.39
N ASP A 124 -6.63 8.56 25.22
CA ASP A 124 -7.88 9.15 24.72
C ASP A 124 -9.11 8.65 25.48
N LYS A 125 -9.07 7.42 26.03
CA LYS A 125 -10.20 6.79 26.74
C LYS A 125 -10.07 6.76 28.26
N GLY A 126 -8.92 7.13 28.81
CA GLY A 126 -8.63 7.00 30.24
C GLY A 126 -8.49 5.54 30.69
N ASN A 127 -8.03 4.66 29.81
CA ASN A 127 -7.81 3.24 30.10
C ASN A 127 -6.35 2.97 30.46
N ASN A 128 -6.06 1.77 30.99
CA ASN A 128 -4.70 1.31 31.27
C ASN A 128 -4.52 -0.14 30.80
N LEU A 129 -4.83 -0.37 29.52
CA LEU A 129 -4.65 -1.68 28.89
C LEU A 129 -3.16 -1.96 28.65
N GLU A 130 -2.75 -3.18 28.89
CA GLU A 130 -1.39 -3.67 28.62
C GLU A 130 -1.33 -4.35 27.26
N PHE A 131 -0.32 -4.01 26.47
CA PHE A 131 -0.04 -4.69 25.21
C PHE A 131 0.40 -6.15 25.44
N VAL A 132 -0.15 -7.08 24.67
CA VAL A 132 0.23 -8.50 24.72
C VAL A 132 1.16 -8.83 23.55
N LYS A 133 0.66 -8.75 22.31
CA LYS A 133 1.41 -9.04 21.08
C LYS A 133 0.70 -8.50 19.85
N ALA A 134 1.45 -8.24 18.78
CA ALA A 134 0.89 -8.16 17.44
C ALA A 134 0.53 -9.58 16.96
N VAL A 135 -0.64 -9.71 16.34
CA VAL A 135 -1.12 -11.01 15.82
C VAL A 135 -0.84 -11.10 14.33
N LYS A 136 -1.12 -10.02 13.59
CA LYS A 136 -0.84 -9.92 12.16
C LYS A 136 -0.89 -8.46 11.72
N SER A 137 -0.34 -8.18 10.54
CA SER A 137 -0.52 -6.90 9.88
C SER A 137 -0.56 -7.06 8.37
N ASN A 138 -1.34 -6.19 7.73
CA ASN A 138 -1.25 -5.94 6.30
C ASN A 138 -0.64 -4.55 6.06
N TRP A 139 0.29 -4.47 5.12
CA TRP A 139 0.88 -3.25 4.61
C TRP A 139 0.17 -2.79 3.33
N SER A 140 0.01 -1.47 3.18
CA SER A 140 -0.38 -0.80 1.94
C SER A 140 0.46 0.44 1.72
N ILE A 141 0.63 0.81 0.45
CA ILE A 141 1.24 2.09 0.08
C ILE A 141 0.23 3.23 0.20
N GLY A 142 0.65 4.36 0.76
CA GLY A 142 -0.12 5.60 0.81
C GLY A 142 0.82 6.79 0.86
N GLY A 143 0.52 7.79 1.69
CA GLY A 143 1.48 8.85 2.00
C GLY A 143 2.62 8.39 2.91
N GLY A 144 3.16 7.18 2.71
CA GLY A 144 4.08 6.42 3.57
C GLY A 144 3.73 4.92 3.63
N HIS A 145 4.39 4.18 4.53
CA HIS A 145 3.96 2.82 4.87
C HIS A 145 2.73 2.90 5.78
N ILE A 146 1.60 2.32 5.35
CA ILE A 146 0.40 2.23 6.18
C ILE A 146 0.23 0.78 6.59
N PHE A 147 0.25 0.54 7.90
CA PHE A 147 0.05 -0.78 8.49
C PHE A 147 -1.36 -0.86 9.09
N SER A 148 -2.13 -1.83 8.59
CA SER A 148 -3.40 -2.26 9.19
C SER A 148 -3.08 -3.43 10.11
N ILE A 149 -3.02 -3.16 11.41
CA ILE A 149 -2.50 -4.07 12.42
C ILE A 149 -3.65 -4.67 13.23
N THR A 150 -3.62 -5.98 13.42
CA THR A 150 -4.40 -6.66 14.47
C THR A 150 -3.47 -7.05 15.60
N PHE A 151 -3.76 -6.62 16.82
CA PHE A 151 -2.97 -6.94 18.01
C PHE A 151 -3.86 -7.26 19.20
N GLU A 152 -3.27 -7.84 20.24
CA GLU A 152 -3.95 -8.19 21.48
C GLU A 152 -3.51 -7.25 22.62
N ALA A 153 -4.46 -6.78 23.40
CA ALA A 153 -4.24 -6.03 24.63
C ALA A 153 -5.08 -6.63 25.75
N LYS A 154 -4.68 -6.48 27.01
CA LYS A 154 -5.43 -7.00 28.15
C LYS A 154 -5.60 -5.92 29.21
N ASP A 155 -6.71 -5.95 29.91
CA ASP A 155 -6.85 -5.23 31.17
C ASP A 155 -6.26 -6.10 32.28
N ALA A 156 -5.57 -5.51 33.26
CA ALA A 156 -5.04 -6.24 34.42
C ALA A 156 -6.13 -7.00 35.21
N SER A 157 -7.40 -6.56 35.09
CA SER A 157 -8.56 -7.18 35.71
C SER A 157 -9.21 -8.30 34.89
N GLN A 158 -8.84 -8.47 33.61
CA GLN A 158 -9.42 -9.47 32.71
C GLN A 158 -8.45 -10.61 32.43
N SER A 159 -8.99 -11.83 32.33
CA SER A 159 -8.20 -13.03 32.03
C SER A 159 -7.88 -13.19 30.54
N GLU A 160 -8.78 -12.73 29.67
CA GLU A 160 -8.64 -12.92 28.23
C GLU A 160 -8.17 -11.64 27.53
N PRO A 161 -7.23 -11.75 26.57
CA PRO A 161 -6.86 -10.63 25.72
C PRO A 161 -8.01 -10.17 24.84
N ILE A 162 -8.13 -8.86 24.69
CA ILE A 162 -9.04 -8.16 23.80
C ILE A 162 -8.29 -7.90 22.48
N PRO A 163 -8.82 -8.34 21.33
CA PRO A 163 -8.25 -8.00 20.04
C PRO A 163 -8.54 -6.54 19.68
N PHE A 164 -7.56 -5.87 19.09
CA PHE A 164 -7.63 -4.50 18.60
C PHE A 164 -7.26 -4.44 17.13
N HIS A 165 -7.86 -3.46 16.44
CA HIS A 165 -7.49 -3.00 15.12
C HIS A 165 -6.87 -1.61 15.23
N ALA A 166 -5.72 -1.40 14.61
CA ALA A 166 -5.10 -0.09 14.47
C ALA A 166 -4.58 0.15 13.06
N GLN A 167 -4.80 1.36 12.56
CA GLN A 167 -4.21 1.84 11.32
C GLN A 167 -3.10 2.84 11.67
N VAL A 168 -1.86 2.50 11.32
CA VAL A 168 -0.68 3.29 11.70
C VAL A 168 0.15 3.61 10.45
N GLY A 169 0.39 4.89 10.22
CA GLY A 169 1.36 5.37 9.25
C GLY A 169 2.75 5.41 9.85
N TYR A 170 3.73 4.89 9.12
CA TYR A 170 5.12 4.84 9.55
C TYR A 170 6.07 5.41 8.49
N PHE A 171 6.91 6.31 8.98
CA PHE A 171 8.18 6.70 8.41
C PHE A 171 9.24 6.61 9.52
N PRO A 172 10.52 6.36 9.18
CA PRO A 172 11.59 6.27 10.19
C PRO A 172 11.63 7.46 11.15
N TRP A 173 11.32 8.68 10.66
CA TRP A 173 11.30 9.90 11.46
C TRP A 173 9.90 10.32 11.97
N ARG A 174 8.82 9.59 11.63
CA ARG A 174 7.46 9.95 12.02
C ARG A 174 6.52 8.75 12.07
N THR A 175 5.88 8.56 13.22
CA THR A 175 4.76 7.61 13.38
C THR A 175 3.45 8.40 13.53
N THR A 176 2.37 7.93 12.92
CA THR A 176 1.03 8.55 13.03
C THR A 176 -0.03 7.47 13.18
N VAL A 177 -0.75 7.48 14.30
CA VAL A 177 -1.88 6.56 14.55
C VAL A 177 -3.14 7.21 14.00
N TYR A 178 -3.69 6.65 12.91
CA TYR A 178 -4.90 7.17 12.25
C TYR A 178 -6.17 6.69 12.96
N ASP A 179 -6.21 5.42 13.34
CA ASP A 179 -7.34 4.81 14.04
C ASP A 179 -6.83 3.72 14.99
N VAL A 180 -7.53 3.54 16.11
CA VAL A 180 -7.31 2.43 17.04
C VAL A 180 -8.60 2.14 17.80
N LYS A 181 -9.04 0.88 17.74
CA LYS A 181 -10.29 0.44 18.37
C LYS A 181 -10.28 -1.07 18.65
N PRO A 182 -11.07 -1.56 19.61
CA PRO A 182 -11.32 -2.98 19.75
C PRO A 182 -11.83 -3.57 18.42
N LYS A 183 -11.38 -4.77 18.07
CA LYS A 183 -11.87 -5.50 16.90
C LYS A 183 -13.37 -5.82 17.12
N PRO A 184 -14.25 -5.51 16.15
CA PRO A 184 -15.69 -5.76 16.26
C PRO A 184 -16.05 -7.24 16.32
#